data_AF-A0AAJ1EHV1-F1
#
_entry.id   AF-A0AAJ1EHV1-F1
#
_cell.length_a   1.000
_cell.length_b   1.000
_cell.length_c   1.000
_cell.angle_alpha   90.00
_cell.angle_beta   90.00
_cell.angle_gamma   90.00
#
_symmetry.space_group_name_H-M   'P 1'
#
loop_
_entity.id
_entity.type
_entity.pdbx_description
1 polymer ?
#
loop_
_entity_poly.entity_id
_entity_poly.type
_entity_poly.pdbx_seq_one_letter_code
_entity_poly.pdbx_strand_id
1 'polypeptide(L)'
;MQRFGQSPNGKQRFRCAVCSKTFIRKNRKHKRHQERHWFKLWVMEHYSIRQLSDLSGHSPAKLTRIKHDWLEQSPPECEDCRPFTHLVLDGTYFHKDGCLVTLMHAADQTILSSLYVPKEGFATSFPWLKGLKERGLAPLAITTDGERSALRAIGALWPQARIQRCLYHIQHEGCRWLRTYPGTQAGRELRWLLLSLTSIRSVKERNRFVSTYKAWLGQHRPFVLSLPMQSKANVDLKRTLTLINNALPDMFHYLMDPCIHATTNALEGWHSRLKRAYRQHAGLSQRHKIQFLKWYSYFENQQKTNNP
;
A
#
# COMPACT_ATOMS: atom_id res chain seq x y z
N MET A 1 -4.89 35.69 -38.17
CA MET A 1 -3.85 35.97 -37.13
C MET A 1 -2.52 36.12 -37.85
N GLN A 2 -1.76 37.17 -37.59
CA GLN A 2 -0.53 37.47 -38.34
C GLN A 2 0.68 37.50 -37.41
N ARG A 3 1.86 37.06 -37.88
CA ARG A 3 3.12 37.22 -37.14
C ARG A 3 3.42 38.72 -36.99
N PHE A 4 3.79 39.14 -35.78
CA PHE A 4 3.97 40.56 -35.44
C PHE A 4 5.19 40.75 -34.55
N GLY A 5 6.38 40.58 -35.13
CA GLY A 5 7.67 40.76 -34.45
C GLY A 5 7.93 39.77 -33.30
N GLN A 6 8.97 40.04 -32.52
CA GLN A 6 9.35 39.25 -31.34
C GLN A 6 9.22 40.09 -30.06
N SER A 7 9.04 39.43 -28.91
CA SER A 7 9.12 40.06 -27.59
C SER A 7 10.57 40.38 -27.23
N PRO A 8 10.85 41.22 -26.22
CA PRO A 8 12.21 41.43 -25.70
C PRO A 8 12.96 40.13 -25.35
N ASN A 9 12.23 39.08 -24.97
CA ASN A 9 12.78 37.76 -24.65
C ASN A 9 12.80 36.81 -25.88
N GLY A 10 12.82 37.33 -27.11
CA GLY A 10 12.91 36.56 -28.37
C GLY A 10 11.67 35.77 -28.79
N LYS A 11 10.55 35.84 -28.05
CA LYS A 11 9.34 35.04 -28.36
C LYS A 11 8.51 35.68 -29.47
N GLN A 12 8.12 34.89 -30.46
CA GLN A 12 7.23 35.32 -31.55
C GLN A 12 5.91 35.88 -31.00
N ARG A 13 5.63 37.15 -31.32
CA ARG A 13 4.35 37.82 -31.06
C ARG A 13 3.46 37.68 -32.30
N PHE A 14 2.16 37.73 -32.06
CA PHE A 14 1.13 37.64 -33.09
C PHE A 14 0.12 38.76 -32.88
N ARG A 15 -0.47 39.25 -33.97
CA ARG A 15 -1.51 40.27 -33.96
C ARG A 15 -2.83 39.68 -34.44
N CYS A 16 -3.91 39.99 -33.73
CA CYS A 16 -5.26 39.69 -34.17
C CYS A 16 -5.60 40.57 -35.38
N ALA A 17 -6.11 39.98 -36.46
CA ALA A 17 -6.44 40.71 -37.69
C ALA A 17 -7.69 41.60 -37.54
N VAL A 18 -8.57 41.29 -36.58
CA VAL A 18 -9.84 42.01 -36.37
C VAL A 18 -9.70 43.12 -35.34
N CYS A 19 -9.15 42.81 -34.16
CA CYS A 19 -9.08 43.76 -33.04
C CYS A 19 -7.69 44.37 -32.81
N SER A 20 -6.71 44.08 -33.67
CA SER A 20 -5.33 44.57 -33.59
C SER A 20 -4.55 44.27 -32.29
N LYS A 21 -5.14 43.57 -31.33
CA LYS A 21 -4.46 43.17 -30.08
C LYS A 21 -3.29 42.23 -30.39
N THR A 22 -2.15 42.50 -29.77
CA THR A 22 -0.95 41.64 -29.87
C THR A 22 -0.85 40.68 -28.70
N PHE A 23 -0.46 39.44 -28.95
CA PHE A 23 -0.28 38.43 -27.92
C PHE A 23 0.81 37.43 -28.31
N ILE A 24 1.34 36.71 -27.32
CA ILE A 24 2.28 35.61 -27.54
C ILE A 24 1.47 34.31 -27.44
N ARG A 25 1.69 33.37 -28.38
CA ARG A 25 1.02 32.07 -28.34
C ARG A 25 1.50 31.30 -27.11
N LYS A 26 0.59 31.07 -26.15
CA LYS A 26 0.89 30.30 -24.94
C LYS A 26 0.75 28.81 -25.25
N ASN A 27 1.87 28.07 -25.28
CA ASN A 27 1.82 26.60 -25.35
C ASN A 27 1.49 26.03 -23.96
N ARG A 28 0.20 26.01 -23.62
CA ARG A 28 -0.29 25.53 -22.31
C ARG A 28 0.07 24.07 -22.04
N LYS A 29 0.08 23.21 -23.07
CA LYS A 29 0.46 21.80 -22.96
C LYS A 29 1.93 21.66 -22.57
N HIS A 30 2.83 22.32 -23.28
CA HIS A 30 4.26 22.31 -22.96
C HIS A 30 4.53 22.90 -21.57
N LYS A 31 3.87 24.00 -21.21
CA LYS A 31 3.97 24.58 -19.87
C LYS A 31 3.57 23.56 -18.79
N ARG A 32 2.40 22.92 -18.93
CA ARG A 32 1.92 21.93 -17.95
C ARG A 32 2.83 20.71 -17.87
N HIS A 33 3.40 20.28 -18.99
CA HIS A 33 4.41 19.22 -19.02
C HIS A 33 5.66 19.59 -18.21
N GLN A 34 6.20 20.79 -18.39
CA GLN A 34 7.34 21.27 -17.62
C GLN A 34 7.02 21.42 -16.13
N GLU A 35 5.85 21.94 -15.78
CA GLU A 35 5.41 22.04 -14.38
C GLU A 35 5.25 20.66 -13.72
N ARG A 36 4.76 19.66 -14.49
CA ARG A 36 4.70 18.26 -14.03
C ARG A 36 6.09 17.68 -13.77
N HIS A 37 7.08 18.01 -14.59
CA HIS A 37 8.46 17.55 -14.40
C HIS A 37 9.02 18.02 -13.04
N TRP A 38 8.90 19.31 -12.74
CA TRP A 38 9.36 19.86 -11.45
C TRP A 38 8.60 19.28 -10.26
N PHE A 39 7.28 19.08 -10.40
CA PHE A 39 6.49 18.42 -9.37
C PHE A 39 6.90 16.96 -9.17
N LYS A 40 7.16 16.21 -10.24
CA LYS A 40 7.67 14.83 -10.15
C LYS A 40 9.01 14.77 -9.43
N LEU A 41 9.95 15.65 -9.76
CA LEU A 41 11.24 15.74 -9.06
C LEU A 41 11.07 16.08 -7.58
N TRP A 42 10.14 16.97 -7.26
CA TRP A 42 9.80 17.28 -5.86
C TRP A 42 9.28 16.05 -5.10
N VAL A 43 8.40 15.25 -5.71
CA VAL A 43 7.80 14.05 -5.07
C VAL A 43 8.77 12.87 -4.99
N MET A 44 9.49 12.57 -6.07
CA MET A 44 10.28 11.33 -6.21
C MET A 44 11.73 11.49 -5.78
N GLU A 45 12.33 12.65 -6.05
CA GLU A 45 13.74 12.93 -5.73
C GLU A 45 13.89 13.75 -4.44
N HIS A 46 12.78 14.20 -3.85
CA HIS A 46 12.72 14.91 -2.57
C HIS A 46 13.45 16.27 -2.57
N TYR A 47 13.64 16.89 -3.74
CA TYR A 47 14.28 18.20 -3.81
C TYR A 47 13.49 19.25 -3.03
N SER A 48 14.20 20.07 -2.26
CA SER A 48 13.63 21.26 -1.64
C SER A 48 13.25 22.31 -2.70
N ILE A 49 12.37 23.25 -2.33
CA ILE A 49 12.01 24.38 -3.21
C ILE A 49 13.25 25.19 -3.59
N ARG A 50 14.24 25.30 -2.70
CA ARG A 50 15.52 25.95 -2.98
C ARG A 50 16.29 25.21 -4.09
N GLN A 51 16.50 23.91 -3.94
CA GLN A 51 17.19 23.11 -4.97
C GLN A 51 16.47 23.16 -6.32
N LEU A 52 15.14 23.07 -6.32
CA LEU A 52 14.36 23.20 -7.56
C LEU A 52 14.47 24.59 -8.17
N SER A 53 14.56 25.65 -7.35
CA SER A 53 14.77 27.02 -7.82
C SER A 53 16.11 27.13 -8.54
N ASP A 54 17.17 26.59 -7.94
CA ASP A 54 18.53 26.59 -8.50
C ASP A 54 18.59 25.80 -9.82
N LEU A 55 17.93 24.63 -9.89
CA LEU A 55 17.92 23.78 -11.08
C LEU A 55 17.05 24.34 -12.23
N SER A 56 15.91 24.96 -11.92
CA SER A 56 14.93 25.37 -12.93
C SER A 56 15.03 26.84 -13.36
N GLY A 57 15.75 27.66 -12.58
CA GLY A 57 15.73 29.13 -12.70
C GLY A 57 14.35 29.75 -12.38
N HIS A 58 13.41 28.99 -11.82
CA HIS A 58 12.11 29.51 -11.39
C HIS A 58 12.19 30.06 -9.97
N SER A 59 11.47 31.16 -9.71
CA SER A 59 11.40 31.69 -8.36
C SER A 59 10.76 30.68 -7.39
N PRO A 60 11.16 30.68 -6.10
CA PRO A 60 10.54 29.83 -5.07
C PRO A 60 9.01 29.95 -5.03
N ALA A 61 8.48 31.17 -5.19
CA ALA A 61 7.03 31.41 -5.22
C ALA A 61 6.33 30.75 -6.42
N LYS A 62 6.99 30.60 -7.56
CA LYS A 62 6.43 29.87 -8.71
C LYS A 62 6.40 28.37 -8.44
N LEU A 63 7.47 27.80 -7.89
CA LEU A 63 7.56 26.36 -7.58
C LEU A 63 6.57 25.95 -6.49
N THR A 64 6.37 26.79 -5.47
CA THR A 64 5.34 26.57 -4.45
C THR A 64 3.93 26.54 -5.06
N ARG A 65 3.62 27.44 -6.00
CA ARG A 65 2.34 27.43 -6.73
C ARG A 65 2.18 26.17 -7.57
N ILE A 66 3.20 25.77 -8.33
CA ILE A 66 3.18 24.53 -9.12
C ILE A 66 2.85 23.34 -8.22
N LYS A 67 3.56 23.19 -7.09
CA LYS A 67 3.30 22.12 -6.13
C LYS A 67 1.87 22.14 -5.62
N HIS A 68 1.38 23.31 -5.20
CA HIS A 68 0.02 23.45 -4.70
C HIS A 68 -1.02 23.06 -5.76
N ASP A 69 -0.87 23.57 -6.99
CA ASP A 69 -1.77 23.28 -8.10
C ASP A 69 -1.85 21.78 -8.40
N TRP A 70 -0.72 21.07 -8.36
CA TRP A 70 -0.70 19.61 -8.56
C TRP A 70 -1.26 18.83 -7.37
N LEU A 71 -1.03 19.28 -6.13
CA LEU A 71 -1.59 18.66 -4.93
C LEU A 71 -3.10 18.91 -4.78
N GLU A 72 -3.68 19.87 -5.50
CA GLU A 72 -5.13 20.05 -5.60
C GLU A 72 -5.78 19.02 -6.54
N GLN A 73 -4.98 18.35 -7.38
CA GLN A 73 -5.43 17.37 -8.37
C GLN A 73 -5.07 15.95 -7.93
N SER A 74 -5.90 14.97 -8.30
CA SER A 74 -5.55 13.55 -8.16
C SER A 74 -4.86 13.06 -9.44
N PRO A 75 -3.90 12.11 -9.36
CA PRO A 75 -3.39 11.43 -10.54
C PRO A 75 -4.52 10.65 -11.25
N PRO A 76 -4.34 10.33 -12.55
CA PRO A 76 -5.22 9.40 -13.25
C PRO A 76 -5.34 8.07 -12.50
N GLU A 77 -6.56 7.57 -12.38
CA GLU A 77 -6.81 6.23 -11.82
C GLU A 77 -6.63 5.16 -12.89
N CYS A 78 -6.47 3.91 -12.46
CA CYS A 78 -6.45 2.77 -13.36
C CYS A 78 -7.81 2.63 -14.06
N GLU A 79 -7.84 2.77 -15.39
CA GLU A 79 -9.07 2.66 -16.19
C GLU A 79 -9.55 1.22 -16.33
N ASP A 80 -8.61 0.27 -16.47
CA ASP A 80 -8.90 -1.15 -16.64
C ASP A 80 -8.17 -1.99 -15.59
N CYS A 81 -8.93 -2.52 -14.64
CA CYS A 81 -8.40 -3.36 -13.58
C CYS A 81 -8.43 -4.87 -13.91
N ARG A 82 -8.92 -5.29 -15.09
CA ARG A 82 -9.05 -6.71 -15.47
C ARG A 82 -7.73 -7.51 -15.46
N PRO A 83 -6.58 -6.95 -15.87
CA PRO A 83 -5.33 -7.72 -15.90
C PRO A 83 -4.82 -8.17 -14.53
N PHE A 84 -5.26 -7.51 -13.45
CA PHE A 84 -4.70 -7.69 -12.12
C PHE A 84 -5.45 -8.75 -11.32
N THR A 85 -4.96 -9.99 -11.41
CA THR A 85 -5.63 -11.18 -10.85
C THR A 85 -5.10 -11.60 -9.48
N HIS A 86 -3.82 -11.35 -9.18
CA HIS A 86 -3.18 -11.71 -7.92
C HIS A 86 -2.78 -10.45 -7.18
N LEU A 87 -3.36 -10.23 -6.01
CA LEU A 87 -3.23 -8.98 -5.30
C LEU A 87 -2.59 -9.14 -3.92
N VAL A 88 -1.97 -8.08 -3.44
CA VAL A 88 -1.50 -7.93 -2.08
C VAL A 88 -2.19 -6.69 -1.50
N LEU A 89 -2.80 -6.84 -0.33
CA LEU A 89 -3.50 -5.79 0.41
C LEU A 89 -2.88 -5.66 1.79
N ASP A 90 -2.36 -4.47 2.11
CA ASP A 90 -1.77 -4.20 3.41
C ASP A 90 -1.99 -2.75 3.85
N GLY A 91 -2.08 -2.55 5.17
CA GLY A 91 -2.32 -1.28 5.82
C GLY A 91 -1.06 -0.76 6.52
N THR A 92 -0.84 0.55 6.48
CA THR A 92 0.26 1.16 7.25
C THR A 92 -0.16 2.44 7.94
N TYR A 93 0.12 2.52 9.25
CA TYR A 93 -0.24 3.68 10.07
C TYR A 93 0.81 4.78 9.97
N PHE A 94 0.36 6.03 9.80
CA PHE A 94 1.16 7.24 9.88
C PHE A 94 0.96 7.88 11.26
N HIS A 95 1.62 7.33 12.28
CA HIS A 95 1.44 7.73 13.69
C HIS A 95 -0.05 7.80 14.08
N LYS A 96 -0.49 8.88 14.73
CA LYS A 96 -1.90 9.09 15.14
C LYS A 96 -2.79 9.61 13.99
N ASP A 97 -2.23 9.87 12.81
CA ASP A 97 -2.87 10.71 11.79
C ASP A 97 -3.59 9.92 10.68
N GLY A 98 -3.70 8.60 10.81
CA GLY A 98 -4.44 7.70 9.91
C GLY A 98 -3.65 6.52 9.37
N CYS A 99 -4.36 5.63 8.67
CA CYS A 99 -3.88 4.44 8.00
C CYS A 99 -4.00 4.58 6.47
N LEU A 100 -2.94 4.20 5.77
CA LEU A 100 -2.95 4.02 4.32
C LEU A 100 -3.09 2.53 4.02
N VAL A 101 -4.26 2.15 3.50
CA VAL A 101 -4.52 0.81 2.95
C VAL A 101 -4.15 0.82 1.48
N THR A 102 -3.35 -0.15 1.04
CA THR A 102 -2.80 -0.18 -0.31
C THR A 102 -3.08 -1.51 -0.97
N LEU A 103 -3.59 -1.46 -2.20
CA LEU A 103 -3.80 -2.64 -3.05
C LEU A 103 -2.76 -2.64 -4.17
N MET A 104 -1.97 -3.72 -4.22
CA MET A 104 -0.86 -3.91 -5.14
C MET A 104 -1.07 -5.17 -5.96
N HIS A 105 -0.71 -5.13 -7.24
CA HIS A 105 -0.61 -6.33 -8.06
C HIS A 105 0.66 -7.12 -7.71
N ALA A 106 0.53 -8.41 -7.45
CA ALA A 106 1.62 -9.23 -6.93
C ALA A 106 2.80 -9.36 -7.92
N ALA A 107 2.51 -9.57 -9.22
CA ALA A 107 3.53 -9.92 -10.20
C ALA A 107 4.54 -8.79 -10.51
N ASP A 108 4.06 -7.56 -10.71
CA ASP A 108 4.88 -6.39 -11.07
C ASP A 108 4.97 -5.34 -9.95
N GLN A 109 4.33 -5.62 -8.81
CA GLN A 109 4.23 -4.70 -7.68
C GLN A 109 3.58 -3.35 -8.04
N THR A 110 2.77 -3.29 -9.10
CA THR A 110 2.04 -2.07 -9.49
C THR A 110 1.01 -1.73 -8.42
N ILE A 111 1.00 -0.48 -7.95
CA ILE A 111 -0.01 0.00 -6.99
C ILE A 111 -1.29 0.34 -7.74
N LEU A 112 -2.36 -0.41 -7.52
CA LEU A 112 -3.64 -0.21 -8.21
C LEU A 112 -4.44 0.93 -7.60
N SER A 113 -4.48 0.95 -6.27
CA SER A 113 -5.22 1.97 -5.53
C SER A 113 -4.75 2.03 -4.09
N SER A 114 -5.02 3.15 -3.44
CA SER A 114 -4.78 3.34 -2.03
C SER A 114 -5.90 4.14 -1.39
N LEU A 115 -6.24 3.79 -0.16
CA LEU A 115 -7.27 4.42 0.65
C LEU A 115 -6.61 4.95 1.93
N TYR A 116 -6.69 6.26 2.15
CA TYR A 116 -6.22 6.88 3.39
C TYR A 116 -7.41 7.17 4.30
N VAL A 117 -7.44 6.54 5.47
CA VAL A 117 -8.56 6.61 6.43
C VAL A 117 -8.03 6.80 7.85
N PRO A 118 -8.79 7.42 8.78
CA PRO A 118 -8.36 7.49 10.18
C PRO A 118 -8.16 6.10 10.81
N LYS A 119 -9.06 5.18 10.47
CA LYS A 119 -9.03 3.78 10.89
C LYS A 119 -9.66 2.90 9.82
N GLU A 120 -9.11 1.71 9.66
CA GLU A 120 -9.66 0.68 8.77
C GLU A 120 -11.02 0.20 9.29
N GLY A 121 -11.97 0.04 8.36
CA GLY A 121 -13.33 -0.32 8.71
C GLY A 121 -14.14 -0.70 7.50
N PHE A 122 -15.21 -1.47 7.72
CA PHE A 122 -16.00 -2.00 6.61
C PHE A 122 -16.66 -0.88 5.80
N ALA A 123 -17.14 0.16 6.48
CA ALA A 123 -17.77 1.33 5.87
C ALA A 123 -16.84 2.12 4.94
N THR A 124 -15.51 1.99 5.09
CA THR A 124 -14.53 2.65 4.22
C THR A 124 -13.94 1.68 3.20
N SER A 125 -13.59 0.46 3.59
CA SER A 125 -13.00 -0.55 2.71
C SER A 125 -13.99 -1.05 1.65
N PHE A 126 -15.26 -1.27 2.01
CA PHE A 126 -16.26 -1.79 1.07
C PHE A 126 -16.53 -0.87 -0.13
N PRO A 127 -16.89 0.43 0.03
CA PRO A 127 -17.13 1.30 -1.12
C PRO A 127 -15.88 1.50 -1.97
N TRP A 128 -14.69 1.56 -1.35
CA TRP A 128 -13.42 1.66 -2.08
C TRP A 128 -13.16 0.43 -2.97
N LEU A 129 -13.29 -0.79 -2.41
CA LEU A 129 -13.12 -2.03 -3.17
C LEU A 129 -14.25 -2.23 -4.21
N LYS A 130 -15.46 -1.78 -3.91
CA LYS A 130 -16.59 -1.81 -4.85
C LYS A 130 -16.30 -0.97 -6.10
N GLY A 131 -15.76 0.24 -5.94
CA GLY A 131 -15.35 1.06 -7.09
C GLY A 131 -14.28 0.40 -7.96
N LEU A 132 -13.36 -0.37 -7.36
CA LEU A 132 -12.39 -1.16 -8.12
C LEU A 132 -13.04 -2.32 -8.88
N LYS A 133 -14.02 -3.00 -8.27
CA LYS A 133 -14.81 -4.05 -8.93
C LYS A 133 -15.59 -3.48 -10.14
N GLU A 134 -16.19 -2.30 -9.99
CA GLU A 134 -16.90 -1.61 -11.07
C GLU A 134 -15.98 -1.23 -12.24
N ARG A 135 -14.67 -1.06 -12.00
CA ARG A 135 -13.63 -0.89 -13.03
C ARG A 135 -13.06 -2.21 -13.57
N GLY A 136 -13.73 -3.33 -13.31
CA GLY A 136 -13.39 -4.63 -13.87
C GLY A 136 -12.38 -5.45 -13.05
N LEU A 137 -12.05 -5.05 -11.81
CA LEU A 137 -11.17 -5.86 -10.96
C LEU A 137 -11.86 -7.18 -10.58
N ALA A 138 -11.22 -8.29 -10.96
CA ALA A 138 -11.68 -9.66 -10.69
C ALA A 138 -10.51 -10.51 -10.16
N PRO A 139 -10.15 -10.37 -8.87
CA PRO A 139 -9.02 -11.08 -8.30
C PRO A 139 -9.31 -12.58 -8.17
N LEU A 140 -8.34 -13.39 -8.54
CA LEU A 140 -8.28 -14.82 -8.25
C LEU A 140 -7.79 -15.08 -6.82
N ALA A 141 -6.88 -14.23 -6.34
CA ALA A 141 -6.33 -14.33 -5.00
C ALA A 141 -5.92 -12.97 -4.41
N ILE A 142 -6.04 -12.85 -3.08
CA ILE A 142 -5.64 -11.65 -2.33
C ILE A 142 -4.83 -12.08 -1.09
N THR A 143 -3.57 -11.67 -1.03
CA THR A 143 -2.72 -11.79 0.16
C THR A 143 -2.93 -10.60 1.09
N THR A 144 -3.21 -10.82 2.38
CA THR A 144 -3.49 -9.75 3.35
C THR A 144 -3.05 -10.09 4.77
N ASP A 145 -2.79 -9.07 5.60
CA ASP A 145 -2.62 -9.22 7.06
C ASP A 145 -3.86 -9.82 7.74
N GLY A 146 -5.02 -9.69 7.08
CA GLY A 146 -6.33 -10.18 7.42
C GLY A 146 -7.03 -9.41 8.54
N GLU A 147 -6.97 -8.08 8.42
CA GLU A 147 -7.93 -7.18 9.06
C GLU A 147 -9.38 -7.61 8.75
N ARG A 148 -10.20 -7.69 9.79
CA ARG A 148 -11.53 -8.35 9.72
C ARG A 148 -12.49 -7.62 8.77
N SER A 149 -12.43 -6.30 8.74
CA SER A 149 -13.32 -5.48 7.93
C SER A 149 -12.98 -5.58 6.45
N ALA A 150 -11.69 -5.61 6.11
CA ALA A 150 -11.16 -5.87 4.78
C ALA A 150 -11.56 -7.27 4.31
N LEU A 151 -11.35 -8.31 5.13
CA LEU A 151 -11.79 -9.68 4.80
C LEU A 151 -13.29 -9.76 4.54
N ARG A 152 -14.11 -9.11 5.37
CA ARG A 152 -15.57 -9.04 5.17
C ARG A 152 -15.93 -8.33 3.86
N ALA A 153 -15.25 -7.23 3.52
CA ALA A 153 -15.48 -6.51 2.28
C ALA A 153 -15.07 -7.32 1.05
N ILE A 154 -13.91 -7.97 1.10
CA ILE A 154 -13.40 -8.86 0.05
C ILE A 154 -14.38 -10.03 -0.15
N GLY A 155 -14.78 -10.72 0.91
CA GLY A 155 -15.71 -11.85 0.81
C GLY A 155 -17.09 -11.47 0.25
N ALA A 156 -17.58 -10.25 0.54
CA ALA A 156 -18.83 -9.75 -0.03
C ALA A 156 -18.71 -9.40 -1.52
N LEU A 157 -17.55 -8.95 -1.98
CA LEU A 157 -17.34 -8.50 -3.36
C LEU A 157 -16.83 -9.62 -4.28
N TRP A 158 -15.96 -10.49 -3.79
CA TRP A 158 -15.30 -11.56 -4.54
C TRP A 158 -15.30 -12.86 -3.72
N PRO A 159 -16.46 -13.52 -3.53
CA PRO A 159 -16.57 -14.73 -2.72
C PRO A 159 -15.76 -15.92 -3.25
N GLN A 160 -15.38 -15.89 -4.52
CA GLN A 160 -14.55 -16.93 -5.17
C GLN A 160 -13.05 -16.64 -5.10
N ALA A 161 -12.65 -15.44 -4.67
CA ALA A 161 -11.23 -15.09 -4.56
C ALA A 161 -10.61 -15.83 -3.37
N ARG A 162 -9.46 -16.47 -3.59
CA ARG A 162 -8.70 -17.13 -2.52
C ARG A 162 -8.06 -16.08 -1.62
N ILE A 163 -8.25 -16.23 -0.31
CA ILE A 163 -7.56 -15.40 0.67
C ILE A 163 -6.25 -16.08 1.06
N GLN A 164 -5.15 -15.34 1.03
CA GLN A 164 -3.89 -15.76 1.62
C GLN A 164 -3.58 -14.88 2.82
N ARG A 165 -3.52 -15.45 4.02
CA ARG A 165 -3.08 -14.72 5.21
C ARG A 165 -1.57 -14.56 5.19
N CYS A 166 -1.09 -13.36 5.48
CA CYS A 166 0.33 -13.07 5.55
C CYS A 166 1.01 -13.87 6.66
N LEU A 167 1.92 -14.77 6.29
CA LEU A 167 2.62 -15.62 7.26
C LEU A 167 3.48 -14.82 8.25
N TYR A 168 4.07 -13.72 7.79
CA TYR A 168 4.85 -12.83 8.64
C TYR A 168 3.99 -12.21 9.75
N HIS A 169 2.80 -11.69 9.41
CA HIS A 169 1.90 -11.10 10.40
C HIS A 169 1.41 -12.13 11.44
N ILE A 170 1.10 -13.36 11.01
CA ILE A 170 0.72 -14.44 11.93
C ILE A 170 1.88 -14.78 12.89
N GLN A 171 3.08 -14.97 12.34
CA GLN A 171 4.28 -15.27 13.12
C GLN A 171 4.59 -14.12 14.09
N HIS A 172 4.61 -12.88 13.61
CA HIS A 172 4.93 -11.69 14.39
C HIS A 172 3.94 -11.49 15.54
N GLU A 173 2.62 -11.47 15.28
CA GLU A 173 1.60 -11.28 16.33
C GLU A 173 1.61 -12.42 17.36
N GLY A 174 1.67 -13.67 16.90
CA GLY A 174 1.73 -14.82 17.80
C GLY A 174 2.98 -14.80 18.68
N CYS A 175 4.17 -14.56 18.10
CA CYS A 175 5.40 -14.44 18.87
C CYS A 175 5.41 -13.22 19.81
N ARG A 176 4.78 -12.09 19.42
CA ARG A 176 4.64 -10.90 20.26
C ARG A 176 3.83 -11.19 21.52
N TRP A 177 2.73 -11.93 21.42
CA TRP A 177 1.93 -12.30 22.59
C TRP A 177 2.65 -13.34 23.46
N LEU A 178 3.25 -14.36 22.85
CA LEU A 178 3.99 -15.38 23.60
C LEU A 178 5.27 -14.84 24.25
N ARG A 179 5.80 -13.71 23.77
CA ARG A 179 7.05 -13.04 24.19
C ARG A 179 8.28 -13.88 23.84
N THR A 180 9.48 -13.31 24.04
CA THR A 180 10.75 -14.00 23.71
C THR A 180 10.99 -15.23 24.58
N TYR A 181 10.65 -15.16 25.86
CA TYR A 181 10.85 -16.24 26.84
C TYR A 181 9.53 -16.59 27.54
N PRO A 182 8.66 -17.40 26.91
CA PRO A 182 7.42 -17.84 27.54
C PRO A 182 7.70 -18.63 28.84
N GLY A 183 6.97 -18.30 29.91
CA GLY A 183 7.14 -18.94 31.21
C GLY A 183 6.68 -20.40 31.26
N THR A 184 5.81 -20.82 30.33
CA THR A 184 5.25 -22.18 30.28
C THR A 184 5.85 -22.99 29.15
N GLN A 185 5.96 -24.31 29.32
CA GLN A 185 6.39 -25.23 28.26
C GLN A 185 5.48 -25.13 27.03
N ALA A 186 4.15 -25.13 27.24
CA ALA A 186 3.16 -24.93 26.18
C ALA A 186 3.46 -23.67 25.35
N GLY A 187 3.76 -22.54 26.01
CA GLY A 187 4.09 -21.29 25.33
C GLY A 187 5.40 -21.35 24.56
N ARG A 188 6.44 -22.00 25.11
CA ARG A 188 7.73 -22.18 24.42
C ARG A 188 7.56 -22.99 23.15
N GLU A 189 6.92 -24.16 23.23
CA GLU A 189 6.71 -25.04 22.08
C GLU A 189 5.85 -24.38 20.99
N LEU A 190 4.77 -23.68 21.38
CA LEU A 190 3.93 -22.97 20.41
C LEU A 190 4.70 -21.84 19.71
N ARG A 191 5.58 -21.15 20.44
CA ARG A 191 6.44 -20.10 19.88
C ARG A 191 7.44 -20.69 18.89
N TRP A 192 8.08 -21.82 19.22
CA TRP A 192 8.99 -22.53 18.31
C TRP A 192 8.28 -22.94 17.03
N LEU A 193 7.06 -23.44 17.13
CA LEU A 193 6.24 -23.77 15.97
C LEU A 193 5.99 -22.53 15.09
N LEU A 194 5.57 -21.40 15.68
CA LEU A 194 5.34 -20.15 14.95
C LEU A 194 6.59 -19.63 14.24
N LEU A 195 7.79 -19.76 14.84
CA LEU A 195 9.04 -19.34 14.20
C LEU A 195 9.35 -20.11 12.90
N SER A 196 8.84 -21.34 12.76
CA SER A 196 9.01 -22.12 11.52
C SER A 196 8.03 -21.72 10.41
N LEU A 197 7.05 -20.86 10.70
CA LEU A 197 5.92 -20.63 9.79
C LEU A 197 6.37 -20.02 8.46
N THR A 198 7.20 -18.98 8.51
CA THR A 198 7.65 -18.25 7.32
C THR A 198 8.69 -18.99 6.48
N SER A 199 9.20 -20.14 6.93
CA SER A 199 10.15 -20.97 6.17
C SER A 199 9.50 -22.10 5.37
N ILE A 200 8.18 -22.30 5.48
CA ILE A 200 7.46 -23.37 4.76
C ILE A 200 7.47 -23.08 3.26
N ARG A 201 7.96 -24.02 2.45
CA ARG A 201 8.03 -23.91 0.97
C ARG A 201 7.35 -25.07 0.26
N SER A 202 6.92 -26.11 0.98
CA SER A 202 6.30 -27.30 0.39
C SER A 202 5.06 -27.77 1.12
N VAL A 203 4.21 -28.53 0.42
CA VAL A 203 3.03 -29.18 1.00
C VAL A 203 3.42 -30.15 2.12
N LYS A 204 4.58 -30.83 2.01
CA LYS A 204 5.12 -31.71 3.05
C LYS A 204 5.41 -30.96 4.34
N GLU A 205 6.08 -29.82 4.26
CA GLU A 205 6.38 -28.97 5.43
C GLU A 205 5.11 -28.37 6.02
N ARG A 206 4.16 -27.94 5.19
CA ARG A 206 2.83 -27.50 5.61
C ARG A 206 2.09 -28.58 6.39
N ASN A 207 2.10 -29.82 5.89
CA ASN A 207 1.48 -30.94 6.59
C ASN A 207 2.17 -31.22 7.93
N ARG A 208 3.50 -31.14 7.98
CA ARG A 208 4.27 -31.24 9.24
C ARG A 208 3.91 -30.14 10.23
N PHE A 209 3.80 -28.88 9.79
CA PHE A 209 3.38 -27.78 10.64
C PHE A 209 1.99 -28.03 11.24
N VAL A 210 1.03 -28.42 10.40
CA VAL A 210 -0.35 -28.70 10.82
C VAL A 210 -0.41 -29.90 11.78
N SER A 211 0.32 -30.98 11.51
CA SER A 211 0.36 -32.14 12.40
C SER A 211 0.98 -31.79 13.75
N THR A 212 2.08 -31.03 13.77
CA THR A 212 2.73 -30.58 15.00
C THR A 212 1.79 -29.66 15.79
N TYR A 213 1.07 -28.76 15.13
CA TYR A 213 0.08 -27.92 15.80
C TYR A 213 -1.06 -28.74 16.43
N LYS A 214 -1.57 -29.75 15.71
CA LYS A 214 -2.61 -30.67 16.22
C LYS A 214 -2.11 -31.49 17.41
N ALA A 215 -0.88 -32.00 17.35
CA ALA A 215 -0.26 -32.72 18.46
C ALA A 215 -0.12 -31.81 19.69
N TRP A 216 0.37 -30.58 19.50
CA TRP A 216 0.44 -29.58 20.55
C TRP A 216 -0.92 -29.29 21.18
N LEU A 217 -1.99 -29.16 20.36
CA LEU A 217 -3.36 -28.99 20.86
C LEU A 217 -3.80 -30.18 21.71
N GLY A 218 -3.53 -31.41 21.27
CA GLY A 218 -3.87 -32.62 22.03
C GLY A 218 -3.18 -32.66 23.40
N GLN A 219 -1.89 -32.33 23.45
CA GLN A 219 -1.09 -32.38 24.66
C GLN A 219 -1.39 -31.23 25.64
N HIS A 220 -1.50 -29.99 25.14
CA HIS A 220 -1.50 -28.79 26.00
C HIS A 220 -2.88 -28.17 26.19
N ARG A 221 -3.92 -28.57 25.45
CA ARG A 221 -5.27 -27.98 25.63
C ARG A 221 -5.83 -28.15 27.04
N PRO A 222 -5.72 -29.31 27.73
CA PRO A 222 -6.16 -29.43 29.12
C PRO A 222 -5.43 -28.45 30.04
N PHE A 223 -4.11 -28.32 29.87
CA PHE A 223 -3.30 -27.34 30.61
C PHE A 223 -3.74 -25.89 30.35
N VAL A 224 -4.00 -25.51 29.09
CA VAL A 224 -4.48 -24.16 28.76
C VAL A 224 -5.84 -23.86 29.41
N LEU A 225 -6.72 -24.86 29.49
CA LEU A 225 -8.03 -24.73 30.12
C LEU A 225 -7.94 -24.67 31.65
N SER A 226 -6.96 -25.32 32.26
CA SER A 226 -6.74 -25.28 33.71
C SER A 226 -6.06 -24.01 34.21
N LEU A 227 -5.46 -23.21 33.31
CA LEU A 227 -4.82 -21.95 33.69
C LEU A 227 -5.85 -20.93 34.23
N PRO A 228 -5.51 -20.14 35.27
CA PRO A 228 -6.37 -19.08 35.77
C PRO A 228 -6.76 -18.09 34.66
N MET A 229 -8.03 -17.66 34.61
CA MET A 229 -8.57 -16.83 33.52
C MET A 229 -7.78 -15.55 33.27
N GLN A 230 -7.35 -14.89 34.34
CA GLN A 230 -6.62 -13.62 34.27
C GLN A 230 -5.10 -13.80 34.19
N SER A 231 -4.60 -15.04 34.24
CA SER A 231 -3.16 -15.27 34.12
C SER A 231 -2.67 -14.86 32.74
N LYS A 232 -1.52 -14.18 32.72
CA LYS A 232 -0.92 -13.69 31.48
C LYS A 232 -0.67 -14.84 30.47
N ALA A 233 -0.26 -16.01 30.97
CA ALA A 233 -0.06 -17.20 30.15
C ALA A 233 -1.36 -17.67 29.45
N ASN A 234 -2.50 -17.67 30.17
CA ASN A 234 -3.78 -18.05 29.60
C ASN A 234 -4.20 -17.08 28.49
N VAL A 235 -4.11 -15.77 28.75
CA VAL A 235 -4.46 -14.72 27.78
C VAL A 235 -3.59 -14.84 26.52
N ASP A 236 -2.28 -14.97 26.67
CA ASP A 236 -1.34 -15.03 25.55
C ASP A 236 -1.55 -16.31 24.71
N LEU A 237 -1.71 -17.48 25.36
CA LEU A 237 -1.96 -18.75 24.67
C LEU A 237 -3.30 -18.71 23.94
N LYS A 238 -4.41 -18.35 24.60
CA LYS A 238 -5.73 -18.30 23.96
C LYS A 238 -5.78 -17.34 22.77
N ARG A 239 -5.15 -16.16 22.87
CA ARG A 239 -5.06 -15.23 21.74
C ARG A 239 -4.30 -15.84 20.57
N THR A 240 -3.17 -16.48 20.84
CA THR A 240 -2.35 -17.14 19.82
C THR A 240 -3.08 -18.29 19.14
N LEU A 241 -3.82 -19.10 19.91
CA LEU A 241 -4.63 -20.19 19.37
C LEU A 241 -5.75 -19.67 18.48
N THR A 242 -6.46 -18.63 18.92
CA THR A 242 -7.51 -17.98 18.10
C THR A 242 -6.92 -17.42 16.80
N LEU A 243 -5.73 -16.82 16.84
CA LEU A 243 -5.04 -16.32 15.65
C LEU A 243 -4.72 -17.45 14.67
N ILE A 244 -4.07 -18.53 15.14
CA ILE A 244 -3.70 -19.66 14.28
C ILE A 244 -4.96 -20.32 13.71
N ASN A 245 -5.95 -20.64 14.54
CA ASN A 245 -7.18 -21.32 14.12
C ASN A 245 -7.95 -20.52 13.07
N ASN A 246 -8.06 -19.19 13.24
CA ASN A 246 -8.76 -18.35 12.28
C ASN A 246 -7.97 -18.15 10.99
N ALA A 247 -6.64 -18.21 11.03
CA ALA A 247 -5.80 -18.03 9.85
C ALA A 247 -5.57 -19.33 9.07
N LEU A 248 -5.62 -20.49 9.74
CA LEU A 248 -5.22 -21.80 9.18
C LEU A 248 -5.82 -22.15 7.82
N PRO A 249 -7.12 -21.89 7.56
CA PRO A 249 -7.71 -22.16 6.24
C PRO A 249 -7.01 -21.42 5.10
N ASP A 250 -6.47 -20.23 5.38
CA ASP A 250 -5.95 -19.28 4.40
C ASP A 250 -4.42 -19.14 4.45
N MET A 251 -3.71 -19.98 5.19
CA MET A 251 -2.26 -19.83 5.43
C MET A 251 -1.37 -20.30 4.27
N PHE A 252 -1.84 -21.17 3.38
CA PHE A 252 -0.96 -21.97 2.52
C PHE A 252 -1.38 -22.05 1.05
N HIS A 253 -2.22 -21.13 0.57
CA HIS A 253 -2.65 -21.12 -0.83
C HIS A 253 -1.49 -20.87 -1.81
N TYR A 254 -0.45 -20.14 -1.38
CA TYR A 254 0.78 -19.93 -2.17
C TYR A 254 1.55 -21.21 -2.54
N LEU A 255 1.31 -22.33 -1.85
CA LEU A 255 1.94 -23.62 -2.19
C LEU A 255 1.31 -24.27 -3.43
N MET A 256 0.08 -23.88 -3.76
CA MET A 256 -0.67 -24.40 -4.92
C MET A 256 -0.61 -23.46 -6.12
N ASP A 257 -0.32 -22.19 -5.87
CA ASP A 257 -0.30 -21.12 -6.86
C ASP A 257 0.89 -20.18 -6.57
N PRO A 258 1.98 -20.29 -7.36
CA PRO A 258 3.18 -19.46 -7.17
C PRO A 258 2.95 -17.95 -7.38
N CYS A 259 1.85 -17.55 -8.02
CA CYS A 259 1.50 -16.13 -8.20
C CYS A 259 0.97 -15.49 -6.91
N ILE A 260 0.60 -16.30 -5.91
CA ILE A 260 0.17 -15.82 -4.59
C ILE A 260 1.40 -15.58 -3.71
N HIS A 261 1.54 -14.37 -3.18
CA HIS A 261 2.59 -14.09 -2.20
C HIS A 261 2.27 -14.72 -0.85
N ALA A 262 3.24 -15.40 -0.23
CA ALA A 262 3.11 -15.92 1.13
C ALA A 262 3.04 -14.81 2.21
N THR A 263 3.57 -13.62 1.91
CA THR A 263 3.61 -12.47 2.83
C THR A 263 3.28 -11.16 2.11
N THR A 264 2.99 -10.11 2.89
CA THR A 264 2.77 -8.75 2.40
C THR A 264 4.06 -7.92 2.37
N ASN A 265 5.24 -8.54 2.51
CA ASN A 265 6.54 -7.84 2.62
C ASN A 265 6.84 -6.89 1.45
N ALA A 266 6.35 -7.19 0.25
CA ALA A 266 6.48 -6.30 -0.91
C ALA A 266 5.82 -4.94 -0.64
N LEU A 267 4.65 -4.95 0.00
CA LEU A 267 3.96 -3.74 0.44
C LEU A 267 4.63 -3.09 1.64
N GLU A 268 5.10 -3.85 2.63
CA GLU A 268 5.82 -3.27 3.79
C GLU A 268 7.08 -2.50 3.37
N GLY A 269 7.85 -3.07 2.43
CA GLY A 269 9.02 -2.42 1.85
C GLY A 269 8.64 -1.15 1.07
N TRP A 270 7.55 -1.20 0.31
CA TRP A 270 6.99 -0.05 -0.40
C TRP A 270 6.54 1.06 0.58
N HIS A 271 5.77 0.71 1.61
CA HIS A 271 5.31 1.62 2.67
C HIS A 271 6.47 2.32 3.36
N SER A 272 7.57 1.62 3.60
CA SER A 272 8.78 2.18 4.20
C SER A 272 9.45 3.22 3.30
N ARG A 273 9.52 2.98 1.98
CA ARG A 273 10.00 3.98 1.01
C ARG A 273 9.08 5.21 0.96
N LEU A 274 7.77 4.99 0.86
CA LEU A 274 6.77 6.05 0.85
C LEU A 274 6.82 6.92 2.11
N LYS A 275 6.90 6.30 3.30
CA LYS A 275 7.00 7.02 4.58
C LYS A 275 8.28 7.84 4.65
N ARG A 276 9.41 7.29 4.19
CA ARG A 276 10.68 8.02 4.11
C ARG A 276 10.59 9.21 3.16
N ALA A 277 9.97 9.05 2.00
CA ALA A 277 9.72 10.14 1.07
C ALA A 277 8.86 11.24 1.70
N TYR A 278 7.74 10.85 2.31
CA TYR A 278 6.83 11.78 2.97
C TYR A 278 7.48 12.56 4.13
N ARG A 279 8.42 11.95 4.89
CA ARG A 279 9.13 12.64 5.98
C ARG A 279 9.88 13.90 5.51
N GLN A 280 10.37 13.93 4.28
CA GLN A 280 11.01 15.12 3.68
C GLN A 280 10.01 16.25 3.35
N HIS A 281 8.72 15.94 3.47
CA HIS A 281 7.61 16.84 3.21
C HIS A 281 6.66 16.93 4.41
N ALA A 282 7.18 16.69 5.62
CA ALA A 282 6.42 16.88 6.85
C ALA A 282 5.85 18.31 6.92
N GLY A 283 4.58 18.44 7.30
CA GLY A 283 3.87 19.73 7.38
C GLY A 283 2.86 19.98 6.26
N LEU A 284 2.67 19.06 5.32
CA LEU A 284 1.52 19.11 4.40
C LEU A 284 0.20 19.01 5.18
N SER A 285 -0.82 19.76 4.75
CA SER A 285 -2.19 19.54 5.21
C SER A 285 -2.63 18.11 4.93
N GLN A 286 -3.61 17.59 5.67
CA GLN A 286 -4.08 16.22 5.47
C GLN A 286 -4.52 15.95 4.02
N ARG A 287 -5.24 16.91 3.41
CA ARG A 287 -5.63 16.84 2.00
C ARG A 287 -4.42 16.71 1.08
N HIS A 288 -3.40 17.55 1.25
CA HIS A 288 -2.19 17.51 0.44
C HIS A 288 -1.32 16.28 0.72
N LYS A 289 -1.31 15.76 1.95
CA LYS A 289 -0.68 14.48 2.27
C LYS A 289 -1.32 13.37 1.45
N ILE A 290 -2.64 13.23 1.46
CA ILE A 290 -3.34 12.19 0.70
C ILE A 290 -2.99 12.29 -0.79
N GLN A 291 -2.96 13.50 -1.34
CA GLN A 291 -2.62 13.71 -2.74
C GLN A 291 -1.15 13.42 -3.04
N PHE A 292 -0.24 13.78 -2.15
CA PHE A 292 1.17 13.39 -2.24
C PHE A 292 1.33 11.87 -2.30
N LEU A 293 0.64 11.12 -1.42
CA LEU A 293 0.72 9.65 -1.41
C LEU A 293 0.21 9.06 -2.74
N LYS A 294 -0.91 9.57 -3.27
CA LYS A 294 -1.44 9.16 -4.58
C LYS A 294 -0.45 9.46 -5.72
N TRP A 295 0.11 10.67 -5.75
CA TRP A 295 1.07 11.07 -6.78
C TRP A 295 2.37 10.26 -6.71
N TYR A 296 2.85 9.93 -5.51
CA TYR A 296 4.02 9.06 -5.33
C TYR A 296 3.76 7.68 -5.95
N SER A 297 2.65 7.02 -5.59
CA SER A 297 2.27 5.73 -6.18
C SER A 297 2.19 5.78 -7.71
N TYR A 298 1.58 6.85 -8.25
CA TYR A 298 1.45 7.03 -9.69
C TYR A 298 2.80 7.18 -10.39
N PHE A 299 3.70 8.00 -9.86
CA PHE A 299 5.02 8.20 -10.48
C PHE A 299 5.93 6.97 -10.37
N GLU A 300 5.83 6.20 -9.28
CA GLU A 300 6.57 4.94 -9.14
C GLU A 300 6.08 3.89 -10.15
N ASN A 301 4.76 3.74 -10.31
CA ASN A 301 4.20 2.86 -11.34
C ASN A 301 4.73 3.23 -12.74
N GLN A 302 4.80 4.53 -13.07
CA GLN A 302 5.36 4.99 -14.35
C GLN A 302 6.85 4.71 -14.51
N GLN A 303 7.64 4.67 -13.44
CA GLN A 303 9.05 4.31 -13.55
C GLN A 303 9.21 2.84 -13.92
N LYS A 304 8.36 1.96 -13.37
CA LYS A 304 8.34 0.52 -13.70
C LYS A 304 7.97 0.26 -15.15
N THR A 305 6.97 0.95 -15.69
CA THR A 305 6.58 0.77 -17.10
C THR A 305 7.66 1.24 -18.09
N ASN A 306 8.58 2.10 -17.67
CA ASN A 306 9.63 2.65 -18.54
C ASN A 306 10.99 1.91 -18.42
N ASN A 307 11.13 1.00 -17.45
CA ASN A 307 12.28 0.12 -17.28
C ASN A 307 11.79 -1.34 -17.39
N PRO A 308 11.71 -1.90 -18.61
CA PRO A 308 11.26 -3.28 -18.83
C PRO A 308 12.18 -4.33 -18.20
#